data_AF-A0A447IH20-F1
#
_entry.id   AF-A0A447IH20-F1
#
_cell.length_a   1.000
_cell.length_b   1.000
_cell.length_c   1.000
_cell.angle_alpha   90.00
_cell.angle_beta   90.00
_cell.angle_gamma   90.00
#
_symmetry.space_group_name_H-M   'P 1'
#
loop_
_entity.id
_entity.type
_entity.pdbx_description
1 polymer ?
#
loop_
_entity_poly.entity_id
_entity_poly.type
_entity_poly.pdbx_seq_one_letter_code
_entity_poly.pdbx_strand_id
1 'polypeptide(L)' 'MSRKEFDASRMRRIKRAAARYGLTVLTSEKMKVLGHPGGHAIRHDESFKIVFGDSPKPFSATLDEVEAYVDALEAGEE' A
#
# COMPACT_ATOMS: atom_id res chain seq x y z
N MET A 1 -11.12 -20.50 -3.51
CA MET A 1 -10.63 -19.13 -3.33
C MET A 1 -9.52 -18.87 -4.32
N SER A 2 -9.73 -17.95 -5.25
CA SER A 2 -8.73 -17.54 -6.24
C SER A 2 -7.68 -16.63 -5.59
N ARG A 3 -6.45 -16.61 -6.14
CA ARG A 3 -5.38 -15.68 -5.70
C ARG A 3 -5.86 -14.23 -5.65
N LYS A 4 -6.71 -13.85 -6.60
CA LYS A 4 -7.32 -12.52 -6.69
C LYS A 4 -8.19 -12.17 -5.46
N GLU A 5 -8.93 -13.14 -4.94
CA GLU A 5 -9.79 -12.95 -3.76
C GLU A 5 -8.95 -12.83 -2.49
N PHE A 6 -7.84 -13.58 -2.41
CA PHE A 6 -6.88 -13.48 -1.33
C PHE A 6 -6.21 -12.10 -1.29
N ASP A 7 -5.72 -11.61 -2.43
CA ASP A 7 -5.08 -10.29 -2.53
C ASP A 7 -6.07 -9.15 -2.20
N ALA A 8 -7.34 -9.28 -2.61
CA ALA A 8 -8.39 -8.33 -2.25
C ALA A 8 -8.68 -8.31 -0.74
N SER A 9 -8.75 -9.49 -0.11
CA SER A 9 -8.93 -9.60 1.34
C SER A 9 -7.74 -9.00 2.10
N ARG A 10 -6.52 -9.28 1.63
CA ARG A 10 -5.27 -8.74 2.17
C ARG A 10 -5.23 -7.21 2.08
N MET A 11 -5.54 -6.64 0.92
CA MET A 11 -5.63 -5.19 0.74
C MET A 11 -6.61 -4.52 1.72
N ARG A 12 -7.77 -5.14 1.97
CA ARG A 12 -8.75 -4.63 2.94
C ARG A 12 -8.23 -4.67 4.38
N ARG A 13 -7.38 -5.65 4.73
CA ARG A 13 -6.72 -5.71 6.05
C ARG A 13 -5.69 -4.59 6.19
N ILE A 14 -4.78 -4.47 5.21
CA ILE A 14 -3.73 -3.45 5.19
C ILE A 14 -4.33 -2.04 5.28
N LYS A 15 -5.36 -1.73 4.48
CA LYS A 15 -6.03 -0.42 4.53
C LYS A 15 -6.60 -0.09 5.91
N ARG A 16 -7.16 -1.08 6.61
CA ARG A 16 -7.68 -0.89 7.96
C ARG A 16 -6.58 -0.68 8.98
N ALA A 17 -5.42 -1.30 8.78
CA ALA A 17 -4.26 -1.10 9.64
C ALA A 17 -3.62 0.27 9.41
N ALA A 18 -3.32 0.62 8.16
CA ALA A 18 -2.79 1.93 7.77
C ALA A 18 -3.66 3.11 8.28
N ALA A 19 -4.99 2.97 8.21
CA ALA A 19 -5.91 4.00 8.67
C ALA A 19 -5.77 4.33 10.18
N ARG A 20 -5.29 3.40 11.01
CA ARG A 20 -5.02 3.67 12.44
C ARG A 20 -3.87 4.66 12.66
N TYR A 21 -2.98 4.78 11.67
CA TYR A 21 -1.80 5.65 11.70
C TYR A 21 -2.00 6.92 10.85
N GLY A 22 -3.23 7.24 10.45
CA GLY A 22 -3.50 8.38 9.55
C GLY A 22 -2.90 8.19 8.16
N LEU A 23 -2.77 6.93 7.70
CA LEU A 23 -2.20 6.58 6.41
C LEU A 23 -3.26 6.01 5.47
N THR A 24 -3.26 6.49 4.22
CA THR A 24 -4.11 6.00 3.14
C THR A 24 -3.29 5.23 2.11
N VAL A 25 -3.66 3.97 1.87
CA VAL A 25 -3.09 3.16 0.78
C VAL A 25 -3.80 3.50 -0.53
N LEU A 26 -3.07 4.16 -1.42
CA LEU A 26 -3.49 4.49 -2.78
C LEU A 26 -3.16 3.32 -3.72
N THR A 27 -4.00 3.11 -4.74
CA THR A 27 -3.82 2.05 -5.74
C THR A 27 -4.00 2.63 -7.13
N SER A 28 -3.03 2.41 -8.02
CA SER A 28 -3.11 2.80 -9.42
C SER A 28 -3.53 1.62 -10.28
N GLU A 29 -4.80 1.59 -10.69
CA GLU A 29 -5.33 0.55 -11.57
C GLU A 29 -4.64 0.56 -12.95
N LYS A 30 -4.27 1.74 -13.44
CA LYS A 30 -3.59 1.91 -14.72
C LYS A 30 -2.22 1.22 -14.74
N MET A 31 -1.46 1.29 -13.64
CA MET A 31 -0.17 0.61 -13.53
C MET A 31 -0.32 -0.92 -13.54
N LYS A 32 -1.37 -1.46 -12.92
CA LYS A 32 -1.67 -2.90 -12.92
C LYS A 32 -2.03 -3.41 -14.33
N VAL A 33 -2.83 -2.65 -15.08
CA VAL A 33 -3.22 -3.01 -16.45
C VAL A 33 -2.02 -3.03 -17.40
N LEU A 34 -1.03 -2.18 -17.15
CA LEU A 34 0.21 -2.11 -17.95
C LEU A 34 1.27 -3.16 -17.55
N GLY A 35 0.97 -4.05 -16.60
CA GLY A 35 1.87 -5.13 -16.20
C GLY A 35 3.13 -4.67 -15.47
N HIS A 36 3.15 -3.44 -14.95
CA HIS A 36 4.28 -2.98 -14.14
C HIS A 36 4.26 -3.68 -12.78
N PRO A 37 5.43 -4.12 -12.26
CA PRO A 37 5.54 -4.55 -10.87
C PRO A 37 5.21 -3.35 -9.98
N GLY A 38 4.18 -3.47 -9.15
CA GLY A 38 3.72 -2.40 -8.27
C GLY A 38 2.28 -1.97 -8.52
N GLY A 39 1.98 -0.70 -8.22
CA GLY A 39 0.65 -0.10 -8.32
C GLY A 39 0.10 0.40 -7.00
N HIS A 40 0.92 0.51 -5.95
CA HIS A 40 0.49 1.01 -4.64
C HIS A 40 1.44 2.09 -4.12
N ALA A 41 0.88 2.97 -3.29
CA ALA A 41 1.62 4.00 -2.57
C ALA A 41 0.91 4.26 -1.24
N ILE A 42 1.63 4.76 -0.24
CA ILE A 42 1.07 5.14 1.06
C ILE A 42 1.17 6.65 1.20
N ARG A 43 0.05 7.29 1.49
CA ARG A 43 -0.05 8.73 1.71
C ARG A 43 -0.35 9.02 3.17
N HIS A 44 0.29 10.03 3.74
CA HIS A 44 -0.09 10.57 5.04
C HIS A 44 -1.29 11.50 4.87
N ASP A 45 -2.34 11.32 5.66
CA ASP A 45 -3.59 12.04 5.46
C ASP A 45 -3.53 13.50 5.91
N GLU A 46 -2.76 13.82 6.96
CA GLU A 46 -2.62 15.22 7.39
C GLU A 46 -1.82 16.09 6.40
N SER A 47 -0.71 15.56 5.87
CA SER A 47 0.20 16.32 5.00
C SER A 47 -0.06 16.11 3.52
N PHE A 48 -0.91 15.12 3.17
CA PHE A 48 -1.17 14.66 1.80
C PHE A 48 0.07 14.20 1.02
N LYS A 49 1.22 14.03 1.69
CA LYS A 49 2.47 13.57 1.06
C LYS A 49 2.48 12.06 0.94
N ILE A 50 3.06 11.56 -0.15
CA ILE A 50 3.37 10.14 -0.28
C ILE A 50 4.59 9.84 0.61
N VAL A 51 4.41 8.94 1.56
CA VAL A 51 5.46 8.50 2.49
C VAL A 51 6.14 7.22 2.02
N PHE A 52 5.47 6.43 1.15
CA PHE A 52 6.03 5.19 0.63
C PHE A 52 5.48 4.84 -0.76
N GLY A 53 6.29 4.18 -1.59
CA GLY A 53 5.88 3.68 -2.92
C GLY A 53 5.85 4.72 -4.05
N ASP A 54 6.59 5.83 -3.91
CA ASP A 54 6.71 6.88 -4.94
C ASP A 54 8.06 6.92 -5.67
N SER A 55 9.02 6.08 -5.26
CA SER A 55 10.39 6.08 -5.81
C SER A 55 10.81 4.66 -6.21
N PRO A 56 11.39 4.45 -7.40
CA PRO A 56 11.86 5.45 -8.37
C PRO A 56 10.78 6.08 -9.26
N LYS A 57 9.54 5.60 -9.17
CA LYS A 57 8.37 6.13 -9.90
C LYS A 57 7.12 6.09 -9.01
N PRO A 58 6.13 6.93 -9.29
CA PRO A 58 4.86 6.88 -8.56
C PRO A 58 4.19 5.52 -8.63
N PHE A 59 3.64 5.09 -7.50
CA PHE A 59 2.95 3.81 -7.36
C PHE A 59 3.84 2.61 -7.71
N SER A 60 5.10 2.65 -7.30
CA SER A 60 6.06 1.56 -7.54
C SER A 60 5.94 0.43 -6.53
N ALA A 61 5.30 0.65 -5.37
CA ALA A 61 5.22 -0.37 -4.33
C ALA A 61 4.25 -1.51 -4.70
N THR A 62 4.70 -2.72 -4.39
CA THR A 62 3.95 -3.97 -4.43
C THR A 62 3.06 -4.12 -3.20
N LEU A 63 2.16 -5.11 -3.24
CA LEU A 63 1.30 -5.40 -2.08
C LEU A 63 2.11 -5.90 -0.88
N ASP A 64 3.19 -6.65 -1.13
CA ASP A 64 4.07 -7.19 -0.08
C ASP A 64 4.83 -6.08 0.64
N GLU A 65 5.35 -5.11 -0.10
CA GLU A 65 6.07 -3.96 0.47
C GLU A 65 5.15 -3.06 1.30
N VAL A 66 3.91 -2.83 0.84
CA VAL A 66 2.93 -2.05 1.61
C VAL A 66 2.49 -2.79 2.86
N GLU A 67 2.32 -4.12 2.81
CA GLU A 67 2.03 -4.90 4.01
C GLU A 67 3.18 -4.82 5.02
N ALA A 68 4.41 -5.06 4.58
CA ALA A 68 5.59 -4.98 5.45
C ALA A 68 5.74 -3.61 6.12
N TYR A 69 5.50 -2.51 5.38
CA TYR A 69 5.56 -1.16 5.95
C TYR A 69 4.52 -0.96 7.05
N VAL A 70 3.28 -1.42 6.84
CA VAL A 70 2.21 -1.26 7.82
C VAL A 70 2.43 -2.19 9.02
N ASP A 71 2.90 -3.41 8.79
CA ASP A 71 3.23 -4.36 9.86
C ASP A 71 4.38 -3.85 10.75
N ALA A 72 5.38 -3.17 10.17
CA ALA A 72 6.45 -2.52 10.95
C ALA A 72 5.90 -1.42 11.87
N LEU A 73 4.93 -0.62 11.38
CA LEU A 73 4.23 0.37 12.21
C LEU A 73 3.39 -0.27 13.32
N GLU A 74 2.79 -1.45 13.07
CA GLU A 74 2.07 -2.21 14.09
C GLU A 74 2.99 -2.82 15.15
N ALA A 75 4.19 -3.24 14.76
CA ALA A 75 5.20 -3.79 15.66
C ALA A 75 5.83 -2.74 16.59
N GLY A 76 5.57 -1.45 16.36
CA GLY A 76 6.15 -0.35 17.15
C GLY A 76 7.63 -0.12 16.86
N GLU A 77 8.11 -0.52 15.68
CA GLU A 77 9.43 -0.13 15.19
C GLU A 77 9.36 1.33 14.71
N GLU A 78 9.55 2.26 15.65
CA GLU A 78 9.79 3.70 15.43
C GLU A 78 11.23 3.97 14.95
#